data_AF-A0A5B7AXK4-F1
#
_entry.id   AF-A0A5B7AXK4-F1
#
_cell.length_a   1.000
_cell.length_b   1.000
_cell.length_c   1.000
_cell.angle_alpha   90.00
_cell.angle_beta   90.00
_cell.angle_gamma   90.00
#
_symmetry.space_group_name_H-M   'P 1'
#
loop_
_entity.id
_entity.type
_entity.pdbx_description
1 polymer ?
#
loop_
_entity_poly.entity_id
_entity_poly.type
_entity_poly.pdbx_seq_one_letter_code
_entity_poly.pdbx_strand_id
1 'polypeptide(L)'
;MSHSDTIPLHPSSQSDIDEIENLINASPATVLPARPPSPPRASIPVSSSPFIPSNLPPPPTYQKPTTVPAPPPLPASTVGQSNSRQNIAATGFGSPPNTLTEPVWDTVKRDLSRIVSNLKLVVFPNPYREDPGKALRDWDLWGPFFFIVFLGLTLSWSASIKKSEVFAVAFALLAAGAVILTLNVLLLGGHIIFFQSLSLLGYCLFPLDIGAVICMLKDNVIVKVIVVCVTLAWSSWAAYPFMSTAVNPRRKALALYPVLLMYVSVGFLIIAID
;
A
#
# COMPACT_ATOMS: atom_id res chain seq x y z
N MET A 1 18.54 60.25 -37.07
CA MET A 1 19.60 59.90 -38.05
C MET A 1 20.33 58.68 -37.50
N SER A 2 20.57 57.73 -38.40
CA SER A 2 21.12 56.38 -38.21
C SER A 2 22.26 56.24 -37.20
N HIS A 3 22.20 55.21 -36.35
CA HIS A 3 23.39 54.47 -35.92
C HIS A 3 22.99 53.02 -35.61
N SER A 4 23.36 52.12 -36.53
CA SER A 4 23.28 50.68 -36.38
C SER A 4 24.50 50.20 -35.58
N ASP A 5 24.29 49.70 -34.38
CA ASP A 5 25.33 49.01 -33.61
C ASP A 5 25.39 47.54 -34.06
N THR A 6 26.36 47.23 -34.93
CA THR A 6 26.70 45.87 -35.32
C THR A 6 27.73 45.32 -34.32
N ILE A 7 27.27 44.48 -33.39
CA ILE A 7 28.16 43.69 -32.53
C ILE A 7 28.73 42.52 -33.36
N PRO A 8 30.05 42.34 -33.46
CA PRO A 8 30.64 41.20 -34.14
C PRO A 8 30.44 39.94 -33.29
N LEU A 9 29.60 39.02 -33.77
CA LEU A 9 29.41 37.72 -33.15
C LEU A 9 30.67 36.86 -33.31
N HIS A 10 31.01 36.17 -32.23
CA HIS A 10 32.13 35.25 -32.08
C HIS A 10 32.05 34.09 -33.09
N PRO A 11 33.18 33.64 -33.69
CA PRO A 11 33.17 32.65 -34.80
C PRO A 11 32.62 31.28 -34.42
N SER A 12 32.46 30.96 -33.13
CA SER A 12 31.85 29.71 -32.66
C SER A 12 30.32 29.68 -32.76
N SER A 13 29.65 30.83 -32.86
CA SER A 13 28.18 30.89 -32.94
C SER A 13 27.66 30.77 -34.37
N GLN A 14 28.52 31.01 -35.37
CA GLN A 14 28.15 30.86 -36.77
C GLN A 14 28.15 29.38 -37.19
N SER A 15 29.10 28.59 -36.69
CA SER A 15 29.20 27.15 -36.98
C SER A 15 28.00 26.35 -36.50
N ASP A 16 27.41 26.71 -35.35
CA ASP A 16 26.21 26.05 -34.83
C ASP A 16 24.96 26.38 -35.67
N ILE A 17 24.89 27.60 -36.21
CA ILE A 17 23.79 28.02 -37.10
C ILE A 17 23.90 27.30 -38.45
N ASP A 18 25.12 27.19 -38.98
CA ASP A 18 25.38 26.47 -40.23
C ASP A 18 25.11 24.96 -40.08
N GLU A 19 25.36 24.37 -38.90
CA GLU A 19 25.02 22.96 -38.61
C GLU A 19 23.50 22.74 -38.56
N ILE A 20 22.74 23.67 -37.96
CA ILE A 20 21.27 23.62 -37.93
C ILE A 20 20.68 23.81 -39.34
N GLU A 21 21.21 24.73 -40.13
CA GLU A 21 20.74 24.96 -41.51
C GLU A 21 21.07 23.78 -42.42
N ASN A 22 22.21 23.11 -42.20
CA ASN A 22 22.60 21.90 -42.92
C ASN A 22 21.77 20.68 -42.50
N LEU A 23 21.35 20.57 -41.23
CA LEU A 23 20.38 19.55 -40.75
C LEU A 23 18.98 19.75 -41.35
N ILE A 24 18.58 21.01 -41.59
CA ILE A 24 17.30 21.35 -42.22
C ILE A 24 17.35 21.07 -43.73
N ASN A 25 18.45 21.43 -44.41
CA ASN A 25 18.59 21.27 -45.85
C ASN A 25 19.01 19.85 -46.29
N ALA A 26 19.51 19.00 -45.39
CA ALA A 26 19.80 17.59 -45.67
C ALA A 26 18.53 16.71 -45.80
N SER A 27 17.32 17.26 -45.65
CA SER A 27 16.07 16.51 -45.75
C SER A 27 15.14 17.04 -46.84
N PRO A 28 15.32 16.65 -48.12
CA PRO A 28 14.23 16.74 -49.07
C PRO A 28 13.18 15.67 -48.73
N ALA A 29 11.94 16.12 -48.53
CA ALA A 29 10.78 15.31 -48.17
C ALA A 29 10.65 14.01 -48.99
N THR A 30 10.63 12.86 -48.30
CA THR A 30 9.87 11.70 -48.75
C THR A 30 8.72 11.49 -47.77
N VAL A 31 7.53 11.89 -48.21
CA VAL A 31 6.26 11.57 -47.55
C VAL A 31 6.10 10.06 -47.55
N LEU A 32 6.26 9.42 -46.39
CA LEU A 32 5.88 8.01 -46.21
C LEU A 32 4.36 7.91 -46.07
N PRO A 33 3.69 6.99 -46.79
CA PRO A 33 2.27 6.74 -46.62
C PRO A 33 1.93 6.24 -45.21
N ALA A 34 0.67 6.44 -44.82
CA ALA A 34 0.07 6.04 -43.56
C ALA A 34 0.52 4.64 -43.06
N ARG A 35 0.80 4.56 -41.75
CA ARG A 35 1.04 3.34 -40.99
C ARG A 35 0.00 2.25 -41.32
N PRO A 36 0.41 1.04 -41.74
CA PRO A 36 -0.50 -0.09 -41.88
C PRO A 36 -0.97 -0.59 -40.49
N PRO A 37 -2.17 -1.20 -40.41
CA PRO A 37 -2.73 -1.69 -39.16
C PRO A 37 -1.86 -2.78 -38.52
N SER A 38 -1.91 -2.83 -37.18
CA SER A 38 -1.29 -3.85 -36.34
C SER A 38 -1.50 -5.28 -36.87
N PRO A 39 -0.55 -6.21 -36.68
CA PRO A 39 -0.78 -7.60 -37.01
C PRO A 39 -1.94 -8.16 -36.17
N PRO A 40 -2.81 -9.01 -36.76
CA PRO A 40 -3.92 -9.59 -36.04
C PRO A 40 -3.42 -10.55 -34.95
N ARG A 41 -4.09 -10.46 -33.80
CA ARG A 41 -4.23 -11.49 -32.77
C ARG A 41 -4.06 -12.89 -33.35
N ALA A 42 -3.09 -13.64 -32.83
CA ALA A 42 -2.99 -15.07 -33.11
C ALA A 42 -4.34 -15.73 -32.80
N SER A 43 -4.94 -16.30 -33.84
CA SER A 43 -6.17 -17.05 -33.79
C SER A 43 -5.93 -18.35 -33.03
N ILE A 44 -6.70 -18.54 -31.96
CA ILE A 44 -6.89 -19.82 -31.31
C ILE A 44 -7.52 -20.76 -32.34
N PRO A 45 -6.92 -21.91 -32.69
CA PRO A 45 -7.66 -22.96 -33.36
C PRO A 45 -8.54 -23.62 -32.30
N VAL A 46 -9.85 -23.40 -32.39
CA VAL A 46 -10.83 -24.27 -31.77
C VAL A 46 -10.77 -25.60 -32.52
N SER A 47 -10.06 -26.59 -31.96
CA SER A 47 -10.19 -27.97 -32.38
C SER A 47 -10.90 -28.74 -31.27
N SER A 48 -12.17 -29.02 -31.53
CA SER A 48 -13.03 -29.92 -30.77
C SER A 48 -12.35 -31.27 -30.58
N SER A 49 -11.89 -31.56 -29.37
CA SER A 49 -11.46 -32.91 -28.99
C SER A 49 -12.67 -33.70 -28.49
N PRO A 50 -13.05 -34.81 -29.13
CA PRO A 50 -13.94 -35.80 -28.54
C PRO A 50 -13.15 -36.68 -27.56
N PHE A 51 -13.84 -37.10 -26.50
CA PHE A 51 -13.42 -38.10 -25.52
C PHE A 51 -12.89 -39.39 -26.17
N ILE A 52 -11.73 -39.90 -25.73
CA ILE A 52 -11.37 -41.33 -25.78
C ILE A 52 -10.59 -41.71 -24.50
N PRO A 53 -10.98 -42.78 -23.78
CA PRO A 53 -10.42 -43.18 -22.48
C PRO A 53 -9.18 -44.10 -22.56
N SER A 54 -8.37 -44.01 -21.50
CA SER A 54 -7.60 -45.04 -20.77
C SER A 54 -6.90 -46.20 -21.52
N ASN A 55 -5.56 -46.26 -21.44
CA ASN A 55 -4.84 -47.53 -21.31
C ASN A 55 -3.49 -47.36 -20.60
N LEU A 56 -3.44 -47.75 -19.32
CA LEU A 56 -2.24 -47.78 -18.46
C LEU A 56 -1.72 -49.23 -18.38
N PRO A 57 -0.39 -49.47 -18.38
CA PRO A 57 0.19 -50.66 -17.77
C PRO A 57 0.54 -50.44 -16.28
N PRO A 58 0.48 -51.49 -15.42
CA PRO A 58 0.75 -51.41 -13.98
C PRO A 58 2.26 -51.43 -13.62
N PRO A 59 2.63 -51.05 -12.37
CA PRO A 59 4.02 -50.84 -11.95
C PRO A 59 4.65 -52.11 -11.35
N PRO A 60 6.00 -52.22 -11.29
CA PRO A 60 6.66 -53.14 -10.39
C PRO A 60 7.10 -52.47 -9.07
N THR A 61 7.34 -53.36 -8.12
CA THR A 61 7.23 -53.24 -6.66
C THR A 61 8.51 -52.75 -5.95
N TYR A 62 8.33 -52.21 -4.74
CA TYR A 62 9.29 -51.85 -3.69
C TYR A 62 10.70 -52.51 -3.70
N GLN A 63 11.75 -51.67 -3.65
CA GLN A 63 13.00 -51.92 -2.90
C GLN A 63 13.55 -50.61 -2.27
N LYS A 64 13.98 -50.69 -1.01
CA LYS A 64 14.76 -49.72 -0.20
C LYS A 64 16.17 -50.34 -0.02
N PRO A 65 17.25 -49.64 0.40
CA PRO A 65 17.83 -48.32 0.04
C PRO A 65 19.28 -48.46 -0.51
N THR A 66 19.84 -47.49 -1.24
CA THR A 66 21.31 -47.42 -1.46
C THR A 66 21.82 -45.99 -1.74
N THR A 67 22.54 -45.45 -0.75
CA THR A 67 23.75 -44.61 -0.83
C THR A 67 23.91 -43.61 -1.99
N VAL A 68 23.75 -42.31 -1.66
CA VAL A 68 24.30 -41.19 -2.44
C VAL A 68 25.74 -40.90 -1.94
N PRO A 69 26.75 -40.65 -2.79
CA PRO A 69 28.11 -40.33 -2.35
C PRO A 69 28.19 -38.95 -1.67
N ALA A 70 28.92 -38.86 -0.55
CA ALA A 70 29.16 -37.63 0.18
C ALA A 70 30.14 -36.68 -0.56
N PRO A 71 30.03 -35.34 -0.37
CA PRO A 71 31.04 -34.38 -0.81
C PRO A 71 32.32 -34.46 0.05
N PRO A 72 33.50 -34.05 -0.47
CA PRO A 72 34.79 -34.25 0.18
C PRO A 72 34.98 -33.39 1.45
N PRO A 73 35.77 -33.85 2.44
CA PRO A 73 36.02 -33.12 3.67
C PRO A 73 37.09 -32.01 3.51
N LEU A 74 36.86 -30.89 4.19
CA LEU A 74 37.83 -29.81 4.40
C LEU A 74 38.91 -30.22 5.43
N PRO A 75 40.15 -29.70 5.34
CA PRO A 75 41.28 -30.19 6.12
C PRO A 75 41.18 -29.82 7.61
N ALA A 76 41.53 -30.80 8.45
CA ALA A 76 41.66 -30.65 9.89
C ALA A 76 42.89 -29.82 10.28
N SER A 77 42.71 -28.93 11.27
CA SER A 77 43.80 -28.33 12.04
C SER A 77 43.71 -28.85 13.47
N THR A 78 44.69 -29.62 13.91
CA THR A 78 44.83 -30.09 15.30
C THR A 78 46.16 -29.64 15.90
N VAL A 79 46.11 -29.50 17.24
CA VAL A 79 47.21 -29.40 18.24
C VAL A 79 47.64 -27.95 18.58
N GLY A 80 47.68 -27.51 19.85
CA GLY A 80 47.87 -28.28 21.08
C GLY A 80 47.55 -27.59 22.42
N GLN A 81 47.95 -28.34 23.46
CA GLN A 81 47.57 -28.39 24.87
C GLN A 81 47.89 -27.15 25.72
N SER A 82 47.10 -26.89 26.79
CA SER A 82 47.49 -27.26 28.17
C SER A 82 46.55 -26.69 29.27
N ASN A 83 46.23 -27.59 30.22
CA ASN A 83 45.79 -27.43 31.61
C ASN A 83 45.30 -26.08 32.16
N SER A 84 44.06 -26.09 32.68
CA SER A 84 43.81 -25.86 34.12
C SER A 84 42.39 -26.26 34.52
N ARG A 85 42.28 -27.33 35.31
CA ARG A 85 41.08 -27.64 36.12
C ARG A 85 40.89 -26.55 37.17
N GLN A 86 39.74 -25.88 37.19
CA GLN A 86 39.10 -25.44 38.44
C GLN A 86 37.58 -25.61 38.34
N ASN A 87 37.04 -26.37 39.28
CA ASN A 87 35.63 -26.56 39.59
C ASN A 87 34.93 -25.21 39.81
N ILE A 88 33.79 -24.96 39.16
CA ILE A 88 32.67 -24.27 39.81
C ILE A 88 31.37 -24.99 39.43
N ALA A 89 30.57 -25.17 40.48
CA ALA A 89 29.38 -25.98 40.61
C ALA A 89 28.22 -25.61 39.68
N ALA A 90 27.38 -26.63 39.45
CA ALA A 90 25.92 -26.59 39.43
C ALA A 90 25.24 -25.45 38.64
N THR A 91 24.79 -25.78 37.43
CA THR A 91 23.42 -25.56 36.90
C THR A 91 23.42 -25.95 35.42
N GLY A 92 23.29 -27.25 35.13
CA GLY A 92 23.32 -27.78 33.75
C GLY A 92 22.04 -28.48 33.31
N PHE A 93 20.98 -28.42 34.12
CA PHE A 93 19.62 -28.79 33.72
C PHE A 93 18.79 -27.52 33.54
N GLY A 94 19.09 -26.78 32.49
CA GLY A 94 18.13 -25.88 31.87
C GLY A 94 17.88 -26.43 30.48
N SER A 95 16.67 -26.90 30.20
CA SER A 95 16.25 -27.25 28.85
C SER A 95 16.70 -26.17 27.86
N PRO A 96 17.07 -26.51 26.61
CA PRO A 96 17.23 -25.48 25.57
C PRO A 96 16.01 -24.55 25.63
N PRO A 97 16.18 -23.21 25.59
CA PRO A 97 15.06 -22.30 25.73
C PRO A 97 13.99 -22.71 24.73
N ASN A 98 12.85 -23.14 25.27
CA ASN A 98 11.74 -23.67 24.53
C ASN A 98 11.35 -22.63 23.45
N THR A 99 11.44 -23.01 22.19
CA THR A 99 10.89 -22.30 21.02
C THR A 99 9.36 -22.19 21.03
N LEU A 100 8.71 -22.49 22.16
CA LEU A 100 7.27 -22.37 22.40
C LEU A 100 6.92 -21.15 23.28
N THR A 101 7.90 -20.33 23.66
CA THR A 101 7.67 -19.07 24.39
C THR A 101 8.36 -17.89 23.72
N GLU A 102 8.32 -17.81 22.38
CA GLU A 102 8.26 -16.47 21.79
C GLU A 102 6.87 -15.95 22.19
N PRO A 103 6.76 -14.97 23.11
CA PRO A 103 5.45 -14.53 23.54
C PRO A 103 4.70 -14.03 22.31
N VAL A 104 3.44 -14.44 22.15
CA VAL A 104 2.54 -13.90 21.12
C VAL A 104 2.58 -12.37 21.09
N TRP A 105 2.87 -11.78 22.24
CA TRP A 105 3.17 -10.37 22.42
C TRP A 105 4.28 -9.81 21.54
N ASP A 106 5.39 -10.51 21.28
CA ASP A 106 6.44 -10.01 20.39
C ASP A 106 5.96 -9.95 18.93
N THR A 107 5.10 -10.88 18.54
CA THR A 107 4.45 -10.85 17.23
C THR A 107 3.41 -9.73 17.12
N VAL A 108 2.53 -9.61 18.11
CA VAL A 108 1.51 -8.55 18.17
C VAL A 108 2.16 -7.16 18.27
N LYS A 109 3.25 -7.03 19.05
CA LYS A 109 3.99 -5.77 19.20
C LYS A 109 4.62 -5.34 17.89
N ARG A 110 5.18 -6.27 17.11
CA ARG A 110 5.73 -5.99 15.80
C ARG A 110 4.66 -5.54 14.82
N ASP A 111 3.51 -6.20 14.80
CA ASP A 111 2.39 -5.82 13.91
C ASP A 111 1.77 -4.49 14.33
N LEU A 112 1.57 -4.27 15.64
CA LEU A 112 1.13 -2.99 16.19
C LEU A 112 2.15 -1.87 15.90
N SER A 113 3.46 -2.15 16.00
CA SER A 113 4.49 -1.18 15.67
C SER A 113 4.44 -0.77 14.18
N ARG A 114 4.10 -1.70 13.28
CA ARG A 114 3.89 -1.41 11.86
C ARG A 114 2.64 -0.55 11.66
N ILE A 115 1.52 -0.94 12.29
CA ILE A 115 0.26 -0.18 12.28
C ILE A 115 0.48 1.24 12.79
N VAL A 116 1.16 1.43 13.92
CA VAL A 116 1.44 2.75 14.52
C VAL A 116 2.38 3.58 13.64
N SER A 117 3.37 2.95 13.01
CA SER A 117 4.26 3.63 12.07
C SER A 117 3.49 4.11 10.85
N ASN A 118 2.64 3.25 10.27
CA ASN A 118 1.75 3.59 9.16
C ASN A 118 0.75 4.67 9.54
N LEU A 119 0.13 4.54 10.71
CA LEU A 119 -0.78 5.54 11.26
C LEU A 119 -0.10 6.90 11.41
N LYS A 120 1.11 6.94 11.99
CA LYS A 120 1.85 8.19 12.17
C LYS A 120 2.20 8.84 10.83
N LEU A 121 2.50 8.04 9.81
CA LEU A 121 2.73 8.55 8.44
C LEU A 121 1.47 9.17 7.85
N VAL A 122 0.31 8.55 8.09
CA VAL A 122 -0.97 8.99 7.54
C VAL A 122 -1.54 10.20 8.29
N VAL A 123 -1.58 10.15 9.63
CA VAL A 123 -2.17 11.18 10.51
C VAL A 123 -1.33 12.45 10.55
N PHE A 124 0.00 12.34 10.43
CA PHE A 124 0.91 13.49 10.36
C PHE A 124 1.58 13.53 8.99
N PRO A 125 0.87 14.06 7.97
CA PRO A 125 1.43 14.22 6.65
C PRO A 125 2.59 15.21 6.72
N ASN A 126 3.82 14.69 6.67
CA ASN A 126 5.01 15.52 6.55
C ASN A 126 5.22 15.85 5.07
N PRO A 127 5.12 17.12 4.64
CA PRO A 127 5.24 17.51 3.23
C PRO A 127 6.61 17.21 2.61
N TYR A 128 7.65 17.02 3.44
CA TYR A 128 9.03 16.78 3.03
C TYR A 128 9.43 15.29 3.00
N ARG A 129 8.47 14.35 2.99
CA ARG A 129 8.79 12.91 2.91
C ARG A 129 8.85 12.43 1.46
N GLU A 130 9.90 11.65 1.18
CA GLU A 130 10.20 11.13 -0.16
C GLU A 130 9.16 10.11 -0.66
N ASP A 131 8.45 9.39 0.22
CA ASP A 131 7.50 8.35 -0.20
C ASP A 131 6.22 8.24 0.67
N PRO A 132 5.23 9.15 0.53
CA PRO A 132 3.91 8.96 1.16
C PRO A 132 3.25 7.65 0.72
N GLY A 133 3.53 7.16 -0.49
CA GLY A 133 3.03 5.87 -0.97
C GLY A 133 3.60 4.63 -0.26
N LYS A 134 4.64 4.75 0.58
CA LYS A 134 5.29 3.58 1.20
C LYS A 134 4.38 2.85 2.19
N ALA A 135 3.72 3.59 3.09
CA ALA A 135 2.76 3.02 4.05
C ALA A 135 1.60 2.27 3.35
N LEU A 136 1.27 2.75 2.16
CA LEU A 136 0.21 2.24 1.30
C LEU A 136 0.62 1.01 0.48
N ARG A 137 1.93 0.85 0.20
CA ARG A 137 2.47 -0.24 -0.60
C ARG A 137 2.75 -1.51 0.22
N ASP A 138 2.75 -1.41 1.55
CA ASP A 138 3.03 -2.53 2.45
C ASP A 138 1.80 -3.41 2.78
N TRP A 139 0.64 -3.19 2.14
CA TRP A 139 -0.55 -4.06 2.23
C TRP A 139 -0.96 -4.45 3.66
N ASP A 140 -0.81 -3.53 4.63
CA ASP A 140 -1.15 -3.79 6.03
C ASP A 140 -2.67 -3.69 6.27
N LEU A 141 -3.33 -4.85 6.17
CA LEU A 141 -4.78 -5.03 6.36
C LEU A 141 -5.19 -5.06 7.84
N TRP A 142 -4.26 -5.30 8.76
CA TRP A 142 -4.57 -5.47 10.18
C TRP A 142 -4.93 -4.15 10.85
N GLY A 143 -4.23 -3.06 10.55
CA GLY A 143 -4.53 -1.73 11.09
C GLY A 143 -5.92 -1.20 10.72
N PRO A 144 -6.28 -1.13 9.43
CA PRO A 144 -7.59 -0.69 8.96
C PRO A 144 -8.73 -1.51 9.55
N PHE A 145 -8.53 -2.83 9.66
CA PHE A 145 -9.49 -3.73 10.30
C PHE A 145 -9.67 -3.41 11.79
N PHE A 146 -8.59 -3.13 12.51
CA PHE A 146 -8.65 -2.73 13.91
C PHE A 146 -9.44 -1.42 14.10
N PHE A 147 -9.14 -0.38 13.32
CA PHE A 147 -9.83 0.91 13.43
C PHE A 147 -11.31 0.80 13.07
N ILE A 148 -11.68 0.06 12.02
CA ILE A 148 -13.10 -0.07 11.67
C ILE A 148 -13.92 -0.85 12.69
N VAL A 149 -13.33 -1.89 13.29
CA VAL A 149 -13.99 -2.64 14.37
C VAL A 149 -14.12 -1.75 15.62
N PHE A 150 -13.08 -0.98 15.95
CA PHE A 150 -13.11 -0.04 17.06
C PHE A 150 -14.17 1.05 16.88
N LEU A 151 -14.23 1.67 15.70
CA LEU A 151 -15.27 2.62 15.33
C LEU A 151 -16.65 1.98 15.43
N GLY A 152 -16.86 0.83 14.78
CA GLY A 152 -18.14 0.13 14.78
C GLY A 152 -18.60 -0.24 16.19
N LEU A 153 -17.67 -0.66 17.07
CA LEU A 153 -17.98 -0.99 18.47
C LEU A 153 -18.34 0.26 19.28
N THR A 154 -17.60 1.36 19.10
CA THR A 154 -17.86 2.64 19.76
C THR A 154 -19.25 3.15 19.40
N LEU A 155 -19.59 3.13 18.11
CA LEU A 155 -20.92 3.47 17.60
C LEU A 155 -22.01 2.51 18.11
N SER A 156 -21.74 1.20 18.11
CA SER A 156 -22.68 0.19 18.59
C SER A 156 -22.98 0.32 20.09
N TRP A 157 -21.99 0.74 20.89
CA TRP A 157 -22.18 1.03 22.31
C TRP A 157 -23.01 2.30 22.52
N SER A 158 -22.77 3.33 21.72
CA SER A 158 -23.53 4.59 21.76
C SER A 158 -24.99 4.39 21.31
N ALA A 159 -25.24 3.48 20.37
CA ALA A 159 -26.56 3.19 19.85
C ALA A 159 -27.47 2.48 20.89
N SER A 160 -28.58 3.12 21.25
CA SER A 160 -29.57 2.50 22.13
C SER A 160 -30.34 1.36 21.42
N ILE A 161 -30.67 1.53 20.13
CA ILE A 161 -31.50 0.62 19.32
C ILE A 161 -30.68 0.09 18.12
N LYS A 162 -30.83 -1.19 17.77
CA LYS A 162 -30.21 -1.84 16.59
C LYS A 162 -28.67 -1.79 16.53
N LYS A 163 -28.03 -2.09 17.66
CA LYS A 163 -26.56 -2.17 17.83
C LYS A 163 -25.82 -2.93 16.72
N SER A 164 -26.39 -4.02 16.22
CA SER A 164 -25.80 -4.84 15.15
C SER A 164 -25.87 -4.19 13.76
N GLU A 165 -26.93 -3.43 13.48
CA GLU A 165 -27.11 -2.73 12.20
C GLU A 165 -26.07 -1.62 12.07
N VAL A 166 -25.89 -0.82 13.12
CA VAL A 166 -24.90 0.25 13.18
C VAL A 166 -23.48 -0.26 12.96
N PHE A 167 -23.13 -1.38 13.59
CA PHE A 167 -21.83 -2.03 13.39
C PHE A 167 -21.62 -2.46 11.93
N ALA A 168 -22.64 -3.08 11.33
CA ALA A 168 -22.60 -3.50 9.93
C ALA A 168 -22.51 -2.30 8.97
N VAL A 169 -23.22 -1.20 9.25
CA VAL A 169 -23.18 0.04 8.45
C VAL A 169 -21.78 0.65 8.48
N ALA A 170 -21.11 0.70 9.64
CA ALA A 170 -19.73 1.18 9.71
C ALA A 170 -18.80 0.36 8.79
N PHE A 171 -18.85 -0.96 8.89
CA PHE A 171 -18.06 -1.84 8.03
C PHE A 171 -18.40 -1.68 6.55
N ALA A 172 -19.69 -1.60 6.21
CA ALA A 172 -20.17 -1.40 4.85
C ALA A 172 -19.73 -0.05 4.28
N LEU A 173 -19.73 1.03 5.06
CA LEU A 173 -19.25 2.35 4.63
C LEU A 173 -17.77 2.33 4.28
N LEU A 174 -16.93 1.66 5.08
CA LEU A 174 -15.50 1.54 4.77
C LEU A 174 -15.28 0.67 3.52
N ALA A 175 -15.94 -0.48 3.44
CA ALA A 175 -15.82 -1.37 2.29
C ALA A 175 -16.31 -0.71 0.99
N ALA A 176 -17.49 -0.10 1.00
CA ALA A 176 -18.04 0.64 -0.13
C ALA A 176 -17.17 1.86 -0.47
N GLY A 177 -16.70 2.60 0.54
CA GLY A 177 -15.77 3.72 0.37
C GLY A 177 -14.49 3.32 -0.34
N ALA A 178 -13.88 2.20 0.05
CA ALA A 178 -12.69 1.66 -0.62
C ALA A 178 -12.96 1.25 -2.07
N VAL A 179 -14.10 0.59 -2.34
CA VAL A 179 -14.49 0.20 -3.69
C VAL A 179 -14.71 1.44 -4.57
N ILE A 180 -15.53 2.39 -4.12
CA ILE A 180 -15.85 3.62 -4.86
C ILE A 180 -14.58 4.42 -5.11
N LEU A 181 -13.72 4.57 -4.10
CA LEU A 181 -12.45 5.28 -4.22
C LEU A 181 -11.51 4.61 -5.23
N THR A 182 -11.38 3.29 -5.18
CA THR A 182 -10.54 2.53 -6.11
C THR A 182 -11.03 2.70 -7.55
N LEU A 183 -12.34 2.54 -7.77
CA LEU A 183 -12.94 2.74 -9.09
C LEU A 183 -12.74 4.17 -9.57
N ASN A 184 -12.92 5.17 -8.69
CA ASN A 184 -12.71 6.57 -9.03
C ASN A 184 -11.25 6.84 -9.46
N VAL A 185 -10.27 6.36 -8.70
CA VAL A 185 -8.84 6.52 -9.05
C VAL A 185 -8.50 5.80 -10.37
N LEU A 186 -9.06 4.61 -10.58
CA LEU A 186 -8.84 3.84 -11.81
C LEU A 186 -9.43 4.54 -13.04
N LEU A 187 -10.63 5.12 -12.93
CA LEU A 187 -11.27 5.92 -13.98
C LEU A 187 -10.50 7.20 -14.29
N LEU A 188 -9.82 7.78 -13.30
CA LEU A 188 -8.97 8.96 -13.47
C LEU A 188 -7.62 8.64 -14.12
N GLY A 189 -7.35 7.37 -14.43
CA GLY A 189 -6.09 6.90 -15.00
C GLY A 189 -4.95 6.78 -13.98
N GLY A 190 -5.27 6.79 -12.68
CA GLY A 190 -4.32 6.51 -11.60
C GLY A 190 -4.13 5.00 -11.41
N HIS A 191 -3.04 4.63 -10.75
CA HIS A 191 -2.73 3.22 -10.45
C HIS A 191 -2.70 3.02 -8.92
N ILE A 192 -3.86 2.69 -8.33
CA ILE A 192 -3.99 2.25 -6.94
C ILE A 192 -4.70 0.91 -6.92
N ILE A 193 -4.15 -0.01 -6.12
CA ILE A 193 -4.73 -1.32 -5.88
C ILE A 193 -5.78 -1.20 -4.74
N PHE A 194 -6.84 -2.03 -4.76
CA PHE A 194 -7.96 -1.93 -3.83
C PHE A 194 -7.58 -1.92 -2.34
N PHE A 195 -6.75 -2.84 -1.85
CA PHE A 195 -6.41 -2.81 -0.41
C PHE A 195 -5.49 -1.64 -0.01
N GLN A 196 -4.86 -0.94 -0.96
CA GLN A 196 -4.14 0.30 -0.68
C GLN A 196 -5.14 1.44 -0.39
N SER A 197 -6.25 1.50 -1.13
CA SER A 197 -7.30 2.47 -0.84
C SER A 197 -8.03 2.12 0.46
N LEU A 198 -8.33 0.83 0.69
CA LEU A 198 -8.90 0.34 1.95
C LEU A 198 -8.02 0.69 3.14
N SER A 199 -6.71 0.47 3.01
CA SER A 199 -5.78 0.75 4.11
C SER A 199 -5.66 2.24 4.39
N LEU A 200 -5.49 3.08 3.35
CA LEU A 200 -5.50 4.53 3.50
C LEU A 200 -6.73 5.02 4.26
N LEU A 201 -7.92 4.60 3.80
CA LEU A 201 -9.19 5.03 4.39
C LEU A 201 -9.27 4.62 5.86
N GLY A 202 -8.92 3.37 6.19
CA GLY A 202 -8.96 2.89 7.56
C GLY A 202 -7.95 3.58 8.50
N TYR A 203 -6.72 3.84 8.05
CA TYR A 203 -5.74 4.59 8.87
C TYR A 203 -6.15 6.03 9.12
N CYS A 204 -6.80 6.65 8.14
CA CYS A 204 -7.34 8.00 8.28
C CYS A 204 -8.60 8.07 9.14
N LEU A 205 -9.22 6.94 9.54
CA LEU A 205 -10.36 6.94 10.47
C LEU A 205 -9.95 7.21 11.92
N PHE A 206 -8.69 7.03 12.28
CA PHE A 206 -8.23 7.19 13.66
C PHE A 206 -8.62 8.53 14.34
N PRO A 207 -8.53 9.71 13.69
CA PRO A 207 -9.05 10.95 14.27
C PRO A 207 -10.56 10.87 14.53
N LEU A 208 -11.33 10.22 13.66
CA LEU A 208 -12.78 10.02 13.84
C LEU A 208 -13.07 9.06 14.99
N ASP A 209 -12.27 8.00 15.18
CA ASP A 209 -12.37 7.08 16.32
C ASP A 209 -12.22 7.82 17.64
N ILE A 210 -11.19 8.67 17.75
CA ILE A 210 -10.98 9.53 18.92
C ILE A 210 -12.17 10.49 19.09
N GLY A 211 -12.65 11.08 18.00
CA GLY A 211 -13.83 11.94 18.01
C GLY A 211 -15.06 11.24 18.55
N ALA A 212 -15.33 10.02 18.08
CA ALA A 212 -16.45 9.20 18.53
C ALA A 212 -16.34 8.87 20.03
N VAL A 213 -15.16 8.47 20.52
CA VAL A 213 -14.91 8.23 21.95
C VAL A 213 -15.14 9.48 22.78
N ILE A 214 -14.66 10.65 22.33
CA ILE A 214 -14.89 11.92 23.03
C ILE A 214 -16.38 12.28 23.05
N CYS A 215 -17.10 12.03 21.96
CA CYS A 215 -18.55 12.20 21.89
C CYS A 215 -19.26 11.33 22.92
N MET A 216 -18.81 10.10 23.16
CA MET A 216 -19.40 9.24 24.20
C MET A 216 -19.20 9.77 25.62
N LEU A 217 -18.14 10.55 25.88
CA LEU A 217 -17.84 11.09 27.21
C LEU A 217 -18.54 12.42 27.51
N LYS A 218 -19.05 13.13 26.48
CA LYS A 218 -19.68 14.45 26.63
C LYS A 218 -21.06 14.48 26.01
N ASP A 219 -22.08 14.73 26.84
CA ASP A 219 -23.48 14.80 26.39
C ASP A 219 -23.87 16.11 25.68
N ASN A 220 -22.92 17.04 25.54
CA ASN A 220 -23.19 18.33 24.92
C ASN A 220 -23.17 18.21 23.38
N VAL A 221 -24.34 18.29 22.74
CA VAL A 221 -24.51 18.21 21.28
C VAL A 221 -23.62 19.20 20.53
N ILE A 222 -23.49 20.44 21.01
CA ILE A 222 -22.63 21.46 20.38
C ILE A 222 -21.16 21.01 20.39
N VAL A 223 -20.69 20.45 21.51
CA VAL A 223 -19.32 19.96 21.61
C VAL A 223 -19.11 18.75 20.71
N LYS A 224 -20.10 17.84 20.61
CA LYS A 224 -20.05 16.70 19.70
C LYS A 224 -19.88 17.16 18.24
N VAL A 225 -20.70 18.10 17.79
CA VAL A 225 -20.61 18.65 16.43
C VAL A 225 -19.25 19.29 16.18
N ILE A 226 -18.75 20.12 17.11
CA ILE A 226 -17.44 20.77 16.96
C ILE A 226 -16.32 19.72 16.90
N VAL A 227 -16.33 18.73 17.79
CA VAL A 227 -15.31 17.66 17.83
C VAL A 227 -15.32 16.87 16.54
N VAL A 228 -16.49 16.45 16.05
CA VAL A 228 -16.63 15.71 14.79
C VAL A 228 -16.16 16.56 13.60
N CYS A 229 -16.48 17.84 13.55
CA CYS A 229 -15.99 18.72 12.49
C CYS A 229 -14.45 18.84 12.50
N VAL A 230 -13.84 18.97 13.68
CA VAL A 230 -12.38 19.05 13.83
C VAL A 230 -11.71 17.73 13.42
N THR A 231 -12.24 16.59 13.85
CA THR A 231 -11.68 15.28 13.51
C THR A 231 -11.91 14.92 12.05
N LEU A 232 -13.02 15.33 11.43
CA LEU A 232 -13.28 15.24 10.00
C LEU A 232 -12.30 16.07 9.18
N ALA A 233 -12.03 17.31 9.59
CA ALA A 233 -11.06 18.16 8.93
C ALA A 233 -9.66 17.53 9.02
N TRP A 234 -9.33 16.97 10.20
CA TRP A 234 -8.05 16.30 10.43
C TRP A 234 -7.88 15.05 9.56
N SER A 235 -8.89 14.15 9.50
CA SER A 235 -8.82 12.94 8.67
C SER A 235 -8.75 13.26 7.19
N SER A 236 -9.46 14.29 6.74
CA SER A 236 -9.43 14.77 5.36
C SER A 236 -8.06 15.35 5.00
N TRP A 237 -7.46 16.11 5.91
CA TRP A 237 -6.10 16.63 5.76
C TRP A 237 -5.07 15.50 5.69
N ALA A 238 -5.21 14.47 6.53
CA ALA A 238 -4.37 13.28 6.55
C ALA A 238 -4.45 12.48 5.23
N ALA A 239 -5.65 12.32 4.66
CA ALA A 239 -5.86 11.58 3.42
C ALA A 239 -5.39 12.32 2.15
N TYR A 240 -5.44 13.66 2.17
CA TYR A 240 -5.14 14.52 1.02
C TYR A 240 -3.81 14.23 0.32
N PRO A 241 -2.64 14.21 1.00
CA PRO A 241 -1.35 14.05 0.33
C PRO A 241 -1.25 12.72 -0.40
N PHE A 242 -1.70 11.63 0.22
CA PHE A 242 -1.72 10.29 -0.39
C PHE A 242 -2.58 10.27 -1.65
N MET A 243 -3.79 10.81 -1.58
CA MET A 243 -4.69 10.86 -2.73
C MET A 243 -4.14 11.76 -3.84
N SER A 244 -3.46 12.84 -3.47
CA SER A 244 -2.87 13.79 -4.41
C SER A 244 -1.68 13.24 -5.19
N THR A 245 -1.03 12.19 -4.68
CA THR A 245 0.06 11.46 -5.38
C THR A 245 -0.46 10.35 -6.29
N ALA A 246 -1.68 9.85 -6.04
CA ALA A 246 -2.28 8.77 -6.80
C ALA A 246 -2.78 9.17 -8.19
N VAL A 247 -3.06 10.46 -8.39
CA VAL A 247 -3.69 11.00 -9.59
C VAL A 247 -2.98 12.25 -10.08
N ASN A 248 -3.16 12.56 -11.37
CA ASN A 248 -2.58 13.75 -11.99
C ASN A 248 -2.99 15.05 -11.28
N PRO A 249 -2.10 16.05 -11.17
CA PRO A 249 -2.37 17.28 -10.42
C PRO A 249 -3.60 18.05 -10.86
N ARG A 250 -3.95 17.96 -12.15
CA ARG A 250 -5.12 18.60 -12.75
C ARG A 250 -6.47 17.99 -12.31
N ARG A 251 -6.47 16.77 -11.73
CA ARG A 251 -7.70 16.01 -11.38
C ARG A 251 -7.76 15.62 -9.89
N LYS A 252 -6.98 16.27 -9.02
CA LYS A 252 -6.92 15.96 -7.57
C LYS A 252 -8.27 16.08 -6.87
N ALA A 253 -9.05 17.12 -7.20
CA ALA A 253 -10.35 17.36 -6.58
C ALA A 253 -11.36 16.22 -6.84
N LEU A 254 -11.32 15.62 -8.04
CA LEU A 254 -12.20 14.52 -8.43
C LEU A 254 -11.86 13.24 -7.66
N ALA A 255 -10.58 12.97 -7.41
CA ALA A 255 -10.12 11.83 -6.62
C ALA A 255 -10.44 11.97 -5.13
N LEU A 256 -10.45 13.20 -4.62
CA LEU A 256 -10.73 13.47 -3.20
C LEU A 256 -12.22 13.41 -2.86
N TYR A 257 -13.09 13.57 -3.86
CA TYR A 257 -14.54 13.65 -3.66
C TYR A 257 -15.13 12.42 -2.93
N PRO A 258 -14.85 11.16 -3.34
CA PRO A 258 -15.35 9.99 -2.62
C PRO A 258 -14.82 9.88 -1.18
N VAL A 259 -13.58 10.32 -0.94
CA VAL A 259 -12.94 10.30 0.39
C VAL A 259 -13.69 11.24 1.33
N LEU A 260 -13.93 12.48 0.90
CA LEU A 260 -14.66 13.47 1.66
C LEU A 260 -16.10 13.02 1.93
N LEU A 261 -16.78 12.49 0.92
CA LEU A 261 -18.15 12.00 1.07
C LEU A 261 -18.22 10.91 2.13
N MET A 262 -17.33 9.92 2.06
CA MET A 262 -17.31 8.81 3.02
C MET A 262 -17.01 9.30 4.45
N TYR A 263 -16.04 10.19 4.66
CA TYR A 263 -15.79 10.73 5.99
C TYR A 263 -16.97 11.54 6.51
N VAL A 264 -17.57 12.41 5.70
CA VAL A 264 -18.78 13.16 6.09
C VAL A 264 -19.91 12.21 6.46
N SER A 265 -20.10 11.11 5.73
CA SER A 265 -21.08 10.08 6.09
C SER A 265 -20.77 9.43 7.44
N VAL A 266 -19.51 9.09 7.72
CA VAL A 266 -19.10 8.54 9.02
C VAL A 266 -19.30 9.57 10.14
N GLY A 267 -18.91 10.83 9.92
CA GLY A 267 -19.09 11.91 10.90
C GLY A 267 -20.57 12.18 11.20
N PHE A 268 -21.42 12.18 10.17
CA PHE A 268 -22.87 12.28 10.34
C PHE A 268 -23.41 11.08 11.13
N LEU A 269 -22.91 9.88 10.83
CA LEU A 269 -23.31 8.67 11.53
C LEU A 269 -22.91 8.71 13.02
N ILE A 270 -21.73 9.23 13.36
CA ILE A 270 -21.30 9.47 14.76
C ILE A 270 -22.28 10.41 15.47
N ILE A 271 -22.73 11.48 14.81
CA ILE A 271 -23.67 12.46 15.39
C ILE A 271 -25.09 11.89 15.50
N ALA A 272 -25.52 11.08 14.53
CA ALA A 272 -26.89 10.59 14.42
C ALA A 272 -27.20 9.36 15.30
N ILE A 273 -26.17 8.69 15.82
CA ILE A 273 -26.31 7.49 16.66
C ILE A 273 -26.57 7.83 18.13
N ASP A 274 -26.33 9.08 18.52
CA ASP A 274 -26.66 9.62 19.85
C ASP A 274 -28.16 9.94 20.01
#